data_AF-A0A2V6NX43-F1
#
_entry.id   AF-A0A2V6NX43-F1
#
_cell.length_a   1.000
_cell.length_b   1.000
_cell.length_c   1.000
_cell.angle_alpha   90.00
_cell.angle_beta   90.00
_cell.angle_gamma   90.00
#
_symmetry.space_group_name_H-M   'P 1'
#
loop_
_entity.id
_entity.type
_entity.pdbx_description
1 polymer ?
#
loop_
_entity_poly.entity_id
_entity_poly.type
_entity_poly.pdbx_seq_one_letter_code
_entity_poly.pdbx_strand_id
1 'polypeptide(L)'
;PEIFAPYAPPAAKADPAVEAKAEIAPRAPQPSVPPAEPPAQPAGGVPLGLVDGALLGAFVRGAGIPDVHLRQGLTPETMEAIGKLLREAVQGTLDLLRARGLMKSEMRADVTMIGPLDNNPLKFTPTVEAALAHLLAPQVRGFLPPLRAMKDAYDDLRAHQLGILAGMRAALEEVLARFAPDTLARHLSDPTALDSLLPINRKAKLWDLFVERYGDVVEEAREDFNAAFGEAFLRAYQAQIKLLRAEGRRDES
;
A
#
# COMPACT_ATOMS: atom_id res chain seq x y z
N PRO A 1 -36.31 4.78 14.37
CA PRO A 1 -36.43 3.33 14.11
C PRO A 1 -35.10 2.80 13.54
N GLU A 2 -34.50 1.93 14.34
CA GLU A 2 -33.19 1.29 14.26
C GLU A 2 -32.65 0.95 12.86
N ILE A 3 -31.45 1.44 12.52
CA ILE A 3 -30.63 0.86 11.45
C ILE A 3 -29.14 0.96 11.79
N PHE A 4 -28.69 0.41 12.92
CA PHE A 4 -27.27 0.06 13.13
C PHE A 4 -27.18 -0.96 14.27
N ALA A 5 -27.41 -2.23 13.95
CA ALA A 5 -26.92 -3.32 14.78
C ALA A 5 -25.52 -3.70 14.25
N PRO A 6 -24.46 -3.74 15.09
CA PRO A 6 -23.17 -4.25 14.67
C PRO A 6 -23.31 -5.77 14.41
N TYR A 7 -23.02 -6.18 13.18
CA TYR A 7 -22.97 -7.59 12.81
C TYR A 7 -21.74 -8.24 13.46
N ALA A 8 -21.98 -9.22 14.33
CA ALA A 8 -20.93 -10.08 14.88
C ALA A 8 -20.62 -11.20 13.86
N PRO A 9 -19.37 -11.35 13.41
CA PRO A 9 -19.01 -12.38 12.46
C PRO A 9 -19.12 -13.78 13.08
N PRO A 10 -19.51 -14.82 12.32
CA PRO A 10 -19.42 -16.20 12.78
C PRO A 10 -17.95 -16.56 13.01
N ALA A 11 -17.67 -17.23 14.13
CA ALA A 11 -16.35 -17.76 14.44
C ALA A 11 -15.87 -18.64 13.28
N ALA A 12 -14.76 -18.25 12.66
CA ALA A 12 -14.11 -19.04 11.63
C ALA A 12 -13.76 -20.42 12.20
N LYS A 13 -14.29 -21.47 11.56
CA LYS A 13 -13.83 -22.83 11.83
C LYS A 13 -12.36 -22.90 11.40
N ALA A 14 -11.50 -23.26 12.34
CA ALA A 14 -10.12 -23.59 12.05
C ALA A 14 -10.10 -24.92 11.29
N ASP A 15 -9.89 -24.86 9.98
CA ASP A 15 -9.56 -26.02 9.15
C ASP A 15 -8.04 -26.19 9.07
N PRO A 16 -7.56 -27.44 8.88
CA PRO A 16 -6.48 -27.98 9.69
C PRO A 16 -5.10 -27.51 9.24
N ALA A 17 -4.19 -27.43 10.22
CA ALA A 17 -2.77 -27.34 9.98
C ALA A 17 -2.34 -28.47 9.06
N VAL A 18 -1.93 -28.14 7.83
CA VAL A 18 -1.25 -29.09 6.95
C VAL A 18 0.14 -29.29 7.54
N GLU A 19 0.27 -30.36 8.30
CA GLU A 19 1.50 -30.93 8.79
C GLU A 19 2.42 -31.23 7.58
N ALA A 20 3.48 -30.44 7.43
CA ALA A 20 4.53 -30.70 6.45
C ALA A 20 5.25 -31.99 6.86
N LYS A 21 4.76 -33.12 6.33
CA LYS A 21 5.37 -34.43 6.50
C LYS A 21 6.78 -34.39 5.92
N ALA A 22 7.77 -34.56 6.79
CA ALA A 22 9.16 -34.78 6.41
C ALA A 22 9.25 -36.08 5.59
N GLU A 23 9.54 -35.96 4.30
CA GLU A 23 9.85 -37.10 3.45
C GLU A 23 11.36 -37.33 3.46
N ILE A 24 11.77 -38.39 4.15
CA ILE A 24 13.15 -38.89 4.22
C ILE A 24 13.42 -39.67 2.93
N ALA A 25 14.34 -39.18 2.11
CA ALA A 25 14.91 -39.88 0.95
C ALA A 25 16.41 -40.18 1.18
N PRO A 26 16.98 -41.22 0.53
CA PRO A 26 18.02 -42.08 1.12
C PRO A 26 19.46 -41.54 1.06
N ARG A 27 20.28 -41.99 2.01
CA ARG A 27 21.72 -41.76 2.12
C ARG A 27 22.54 -42.64 1.18
N ALA A 28 23.41 -42.03 0.35
CA ALA A 28 24.77 -42.48 -0.02
C ALA A 28 25.38 -41.54 -1.11
N PRO A 29 26.71 -41.48 -1.33
CA PRO A 29 27.87 -41.80 -0.49
C PRO A 29 28.74 -40.54 -0.18
N GLN A 30 29.63 -40.64 0.81
CA GLN A 30 30.55 -39.57 1.21
C GLN A 30 31.66 -39.35 0.15
N PRO A 31 32.00 -38.09 -0.22
CA PRO A 31 33.24 -37.78 -0.90
C PRO A 31 34.43 -37.77 0.07
N SER A 32 35.52 -38.38 -0.37
CA SER A 32 36.84 -38.45 0.27
C SER A 32 37.42 -37.08 0.63
N VAL A 33 37.96 -36.97 1.85
CA VAL A 33 38.63 -35.78 2.37
C VAL A 33 39.97 -35.56 1.64
N PRO A 34 40.26 -34.38 1.08
CA PRO A 34 41.60 -34.03 0.59
C PRO A 34 42.58 -33.74 1.76
N PRO A 35 43.90 -33.85 1.56
CA PRO A 35 44.90 -33.59 2.60
C PRO A 35 44.85 -32.17 3.14
N ALA A 36 45.12 -32.04 4.45
CA ALA A 36 45.11 -30.80 5.20
C ALA A 36 46.10 -29.76 4.65
N GLU A 37 45.60 -28.54 4.45
CA GLU A 37 46.38 -27.34 4.14
C GLU A 37 47.14 -26.85 5.39
N PRO A 38 48.35 -26.28 5.28
CA PRO A 38 49.11 -25.80 6.44
C PRO A 38 48.36 -24.69 7.20
N PRO A 39 48.58 -24.53 8.51
CA PRO A 39 47.87 -23.54 9.30
C PRO A 39 48.09 -22.12 8.75
N ALA A 40 46.99 -21.45 8.44
CA ALA A 40 46.98 -20.03 8.07
C ALA A 40 47.62 -19.21 9.21
N GLN A 41 48.61 -18.40 8.85
CA GLN A 41 49.19 -17.42 9.77
C GLN A 41 48.09 -16.45 10.22
N PRO A 42 48.09 -16.00 11.49
CA PRO A 42 47.10 -15.04 11.96
C PRO A 42 47.24 -13.76 11.13
N ALA A 43 46.19 -13.44 10.37
CA ALA A 43 46.08 -12.17 9.68
C ALA A 43 46.25 -11.05 10.71
N GLY A 44 47.29 -10.24 10.54
CA GLY A 44 47.51 -9.05 11.36
C GLY A 44 46.23 -8.22 11.39
N GLY A 45 45.72 -7.96 12.59
CA GLY A 45 44.49 -7.20 12.78
C GLY A 45 44.58 -5.84 12.08
N VAL A 46 43.62 -5.55 11.23
CA VAL A 46 43.46 -4.21 10.64
C VAL A 46 43.30 -3.21 11.79
N PRO A 47 44.03 -2.08 11.81
CA PRO A 47 43.86 -1.07 12.85
C PRO A 47 42.40 -0.61 12.93
N LEU A 48 41.85 -0.52 14.15
CA LEU A 48 40.45 -0.12 14.40
C LEU A 48 40.06 1.20 13.70
N GLY A 49 40.98 2.15 13.57
CA GLY A 49 40.72 3.41 12.85
C GLY A 49 40.53 3.27 11.33
N LEU A 50 41.05 2.21 10.71
CA LEU A 50 40.90 1.93 9.28
C LEU A 50 39.56 1.25 8.96
N VAL A 51 39.03 0.43 9.87
CA VAL A 51 37.70 -0.19 9.72
C VAL A 51 36.58 0.85 9.86
N ASP A 52 36.66 1.78 10.81
CA ASP A 52 35.64 2.83 10.97
C ASP A 52 35.54 3.74 9.73
N GLY A 53 36.67 4.12 9.15
CA GLY A 53 36.70 4.92 7.91
C GLY A 53 36.13 4.16 6.70
N ALA A 54 36.40 2.87 6.59
CA ALA A 54 35.88 2.03 5.51
C ALA A 54 34.35 1.82 5.63
N LEU A 55 33.85 1.58 6.85
CA LEU A 55 32.42 1.46 7.15
C LEU A 55 31.68 2.77 6.90
N LEU A 56 32.22 3.89 7.37
CA LEU A 56 31.67 5.22 7.10
C LEU A 56 31.61 5.50 5.59
N GLY A 57 32.70 5.22 4.87
CA GLY A 57 32.75 5.38 3.42
C GLY A 57 31.71 4.51 2.69
N ALA A 58 31.50 3.27 3.14
CA ALA A 58 30.47 2.39 2.57
C ALA A 58 29.06 2.92 2.84
N PHE A 59 28.77 3.37 4.06
CA PHE A 59 27.51 3.99 4.43
C PHE A 59 27.21 5.24 3.58
N VAL A 60 28.16 6.18 3.49
CA VAL A 60 28.02 7.43 2.71
C VAL A 60 27.78 7.14 1.23
N ARG A 61 28.51 6.18 0.64
CA ARG A 61 28.26 5.73 -0.75
C ARG A 61 26.87 5.11 -0.92
N GLY A 62 26.45 4.25 0.01
CA GLY A 62 25.14 3.60 -0.03
C GLY A 62 23.97 4.57 0.15
N ALA A 63 24.13 5.58 1.00
CA ALA A 63 23.15 6.62 1.26
C ALA A 63 23.13 7.72 0.19
N GLY A 64 24.13 7.77 -0.70
CA GLY A 64 24.19 8.76 -1.78
C GLY A 64 24.51 10.18 -1.31
N ILE A 65 25.24 10.32 -0.19
CA ILE A 65 25.55 11.60 0.47
C ILE A 65 27.06 11.84 0.57
N PRO A 66 27.80 11.94 -0.55
CA PRO A 66 29.26 11.92 -0.58
C PRO A 66 29.92 13.05 0.24
N ASP A 67 29.24 14.20 0.38
CA ASP A 67 29.75 15.38 1.06
C ASP A 67 29.38 15.43 2.56
N VAL A 68 28.74 14.39 3.10
CA VAL A 68 28.40 14.35 4.53
C VAL A 68 29.65 14.09 5.36
N HIS A 69 29.90 14.98 6.32
CA HIS A 69 31.01 14.88 7.25
C HIS A 69 30.48 14.58 8.64
N LEU A 70 30.49 13.31 9.03
CA LEU A 70 30.25 12.91 10.41
C LEU A 70 31.51 13.23 11.23
N ARG A 71 31.48 14.34 11.98
CA ARG A 71 32.65 14.89 12.70
C ARG A 71 33.37 13.88 13.60
N GLN A 72 32.66 12.88 14.13
CA GLN A 72 33.21 11.83 14.98
C GLN A 72 33.17 10.43 14.34
N GLY A 73 32.84 10.34 13.05
CA GLY A 73 32.66 9.06 12.35
C GLY A 73 31.41 8.28 12.80
N LEU A 74 31.44 6.96 12.66
CA LEU A 74 30.36 6.06 13.09
C LEU A 74 30.51 5.71 14.57
N THR A 75 30.15 6.62 15.46
CA THR A 75 30.10 6.36 16.91
C THR A 75 28.92 5.43 17.26
N PRO A 76 28.93 4.74 18.42
CA PRO A 76 27.78 3.96 18.88
C PRO A 76 26.46 4.74 18.87
N GLU A 77 26.49 6.00 19.32
CA GLU A 77 25.32 6.89 19.37
C GLU A 77 24.83 7.22 17.95
N THR A 78 25.75 7.45 17.01
CA THR A 78 25.43 7.71 15.61
C THR A 78 24.81 6.48 14.95
N MET A 79 25.37 5.29 15.21
CA MET A 79 24.84 4.03 14.69
C MET A 79 23.47 3.69 15.28
N GLU A 80 23.26 3.95 16.58
CA GLU A 80 21.95 3.81 17.21
C GLU A 80 20.92 4.76 16.60
N ALA A 81 21.31 6.01 16.35
CA ALA A 81 20.44 7.00 15.68
C ALA A 81 20.07 6.55 14.26
N ILE A 82 21.03 6.05 13.46
CA ILE A 82 20.76 5.48 12.12
C ILE A 82 19.80 4.30 12.22
N GLY A 83 20.00 3.41 13.19
CA GLY A 83 19.11 2.27 13.44
C GLY A 83 17.67 2.69 13.77
N LYS A 84 17.50 3.71 14.62
CA LYS A 84 16.18 4.29 14.96
C LYS A 84 15.51 4.90 13.72
N LEU A 85 16.24 5.68 12.93
CA LEU A 85 15.73 6.27 11.68
C LEU A 85 15.31 5.19 10.67
N LEU A 86 16.12 4.13 10.52
CA LEU A 86 15.78 3.02 9.65
C LEU A 86 14.53 2.28 10.13
N ARG A 87 14.43 2.00 11.44
CA ARG A 87 13.23 1.38 12.02
C ARG A 87 11.98 2.20 11.74
N GLU A 88 12.05 3.52 11.95
CA GLU A 88 10.92 4.41 11.71
C GLU A 88 10.50 4.43 10.23
N ALA A 89 11.47 4.50 9.31
CA ALA A 89 11.19 4.45 7.88
C ALA A 89 10.53 3.13 7.45
N VAL A 90 10.97 1.99 7.99
CA VAL A 90 10.39 0.68 7.69
C VAL A 90 9.01 0.54 8.33
N GLN A 91 8.83 0.98 9.58
CA GLN A 91 7.52 0.99 10.25
C GLN A 91 6.50 1.78 9.43
N GLY A 92 6.82 3.03 9.07
CA GLY A 92 5.93 3.86 8.24
C GLY A 92 5.63 3.22 6.88
N THR A 93 6.59 2.51 6.29
CA THR A 93 6.35 1.75 5.05
C THR A 93 5.34 0.61 5.25
N LEU A 94 5.44 -0.15 6.35
CA LEU A 94 4.48 -1.20 6.67
C LEU A 94 3.10 -0.63 6.95
N ASP A 95 2.99 0.49 7.65
CA ASP A 95 1.71 1.14 7.95
C ASP A 95 1.00 1.61 6.68
N LEU A 96 1.74 2.18 5.73
CA LEU A 96 1.21 2.53 4.41
C LEU A 96 0.73 1.30 3.62
N LEU A 97 1.48 0.20 3.67
CA LEU A 97 1.09 -1.06 3.02
C LEU A 97 -0.18 -1.66 3.64
N ARG A 98 -0.32 -1.60 4.98
CA ARG A 98 -1.53 -2.04 5.70
C ARG A 98 -2.72 -1.17 5.34
N ALA A 99 -2.58 0.16 5.36
CA ALA A 99 -3.63 1.09 4.98
C ALA A 99 -4.13 0.85 3.55
N ARG A 100 -3.21 0.60 2.60
CA ARG A 100 -3.55 0.17 1.24
C ARG A 100 -4.33 -1.15 1.22
N GLY A 101 -3.92 -2.14 2.03
CA GLY A 101 -4.60 -3.43 2.14
C GLY A 101 -6.06 -3.28 2.60
N LEU A 102 -6.28 -2.50 3.66
CA LEU A 102 -7.63 -2.19 4.16
C LEU A 102 -8.50 -1.57 3.07
N MET A 103 -7.99 -0.55 2.38
CA MET A 103 -8.78 0.15 1.37
C MET A 103 -9.08 -0.70 0.14
N LYS A 104 -8.17 -1.59 -0.26
CA LYS A 104 -8.45 -2.60 -1.29
C LYS A 104 -9.57 -3.56 -0.90
N SER A 105 -9.57 -4.03 0.35
CA SER A 105 -10.61 -4.92 0.86
C SER A 105 -11.99 -4.25 0.92
N GLU A 106 -12.04 -2.97 1.30
CA GLU A 106 -13.28 -2.18 1.33
C GLU A 106 -13.87 -2.01 -0.09
N MET A 107 -13.01 -1.81 -1.09
CA MET A 107 -13.41 -1.68 -2.49
C MET A 107 -13.69 -3.03 -3.18
N ARG A 108 -13.59 -4.16 -2.47
CA ARG A 108 -13.64 -5.53 -3.05
C ARG A 108 -12.73 -5.69 -4.27
N ALA A 109 -11.58 -5.00 -4.26
CA ALA A 109 -10.63 -4.98 -5.37
C ALA A 109 -9.56 -6.08 -5.23
N ASP A 110 -9.79 -7.06 -4.35
CA ASP A 110 -8.82 -8.09 -4.04
C ASP A 110 -8.72 -9.13 -5.16
N VAL A 111 -7.54 -9.14 -5.79
CA VAL A 111 -6.99 -10.30 -6.48
C VAL A 111 -5.66 -10.62 -5.81
N THR A 112 -5.64 -11.67 -5.00
CA THR A 112 -4.41 -12.22 -4.43
C THR A 112 -3.73 -13.08 -5.49
N MET A 113 -2.70 -12.54 -6.14
CA MET A 113 -1.74 -13.33 -6.92
C MET A 113 -0.46 -13.45 -6.11
N ILE A 114 -0.35 -14.50 -5.29
CA ILE A 114 0.93 -14.89 -4.68
C ILE A 114 1.67 -15.74 -5.72
N GLY A 115 2.82 -15.25 -6.17
CA GLY A 115 3.69 -15.98 -7.09
C GLY A 115 4.60 -16.97 -6.36
N PRO A 116 5.08 -18.03 -7.05
CA PRO A 116 5.97 -19.04 -6.44
C PRO A 116 7.38 -18.52 -6.10
N LEU A 117 7.80 -17.36 -6.65
CA LEU A 117 9.10 -16.72 -6.46
C LEU A 117 8.93 -15.19 -6.46
N ASP A 118 9.96 -14.46 -6.00
CA ASP A 118 10.01 -12.98 -5.99
C ASP A 118 8.92 -12.32 -5.12
N ASN A 119 8.57 -12.94 -3.98
CA ASN A 119 7.64 -12.33 -3.03
C ASN A 119 8.31 -11.16 -2.29
N ASN A 120 7.58 -10.05 -2.13
CA ASN A 120 8.08 -8.91 -1.36
C ASN A 120 7.90 -9.16 0.15
N PRO A 121 8.96 -9.29 0.96
CA PRO A 121 8.84 -9.59 2.39
C PRO A 121 8.03 -8.54 3.17
N LEU A 122 8.04 -7.28 2.75
CA LEU A 122 7.35 -6.19 3.43
C LEU A 122 5.83 -6.28 3.31
N LYS A 123 5.31 -6.98 2.30
CA LYS A 123 3.86 -7.17 2.10
C LYS A 123 3.27 -8.26 3.01
N PHE A 124 4.12 -9.11 3.59
CA PHE A 124 3.71 -10.32 4.32
C PHE A 124 4.20 -10.37 5.77
N THR A 125 5.02 -9.41 6.18
CA THR A 125 5.60 -9.41 7.52
C THR A 125 4.69 -8.69 8.52
N PRO A 126 4.40 -9.29 9.69
CA PRO A 126 3.47 -8.70 10.65
C PRO A 126 4.08 -7.54 11.45
N THR A 127 5.40 -7.52 11.69
CA THR A 127 6.06 -6.55 12.58
C THR A 127 7.27 -5.89 11.92
N VAL A 128 7.64 -4.69 12.40
CA VAL A 128 8.83 -3.98 11.91
C VAL A 128 10.12 -4.71 12.24
N GLU A 129 10.19 -5.41 13.37
CA GLU A 129 11.36 -6.18 13.78
C GLU A 129 11.65 -7.31 12.78
N ALA A 130 10.61 -8.05 12.38
CA ALA A 130 10.76 -9.10 11.37
C ALA A 130 11.09 -8.52 9.99
N ALA A 131 10.55 -7.34 9.65
CA ALA A 131 10.83 -6.70 8.37
C ALA A 131 12.29 -6.22 8.31
N LEU A 132 12.78 -5.60 9.38
CA LEU A 132 14.18 -5.21 9.51
C LEU A 132 15.11 -6.42 9.49
N ALA A 133 14.75 -7.52 10.14
CA ALA A 133 15.52 -8.76 10.06
C ALA A 133 15.65 -9.24 8.61
N HIS A 134 14.58 -9.22 7.82
CA HIS A 134 14.63 -9.56 6.40
C HIS A 134 15.47 -8.57 5.56
N LEU A 135 15.42 -7.27 5.87
CA LEU A 135 16.14 -6.25 5.11
C LEU A 135 17.64 -6.20 5.41
N LEU A 136 18.05 -6.60 6.63
CA LEU A 136 19.43 -6.53 7.10
C LEU A 136 20.17 -7.88 7.10
N ALA A 137 19.44 -9.00 7.13
CA ALA A 137 20.05 -10.33 7.10
C ALA A 137 20.44 -10.78 5.67
N PRO A 138 21.33 -11.77 5.54
CA PRO A 138 21.62 -12.41 4.26
C PRO A 138 20.35 -12.97 3.59
N GLN A 139 20.34 -12.95 2.25
CA GLN A 139 19.15 -13.23 1.44
C GLN A 139 18.47 -14.56 1.80
N VAL A 140 17.17 -14.49 2.10
CA VAL A 140 16.31 -15.67 2.28
C VAL A 140 15.76 -16.08 0.92
N ARG A 141 15.96 -17.34 0.53
CA ARG A 141 15.51 -17.90 -0.75
C ARG A 141 13.99 -17.70 -0.90
N GLY A 142 13.54 -17.21 -2.06
CA GLY A 142 12.11 -16.99 -2.37
C GLY A 142 11.58 -15.56 -2.12
N PHE A 143 12.36 -14.69 -1.47
CA PHE A 143 12.02 -13.28 -1.28
C PHE A 143 12.85 -12.35 -2.17
N LEU A 144 12.30 -11.16 -2.45
CA LEU A 144 13.03 -10.10 -3.13
C LEU A 144 14.23 -9.61 -2.30
N PRO A 145 15.36 -9.28 -2.95
CA PRO A 145 16.48 -8.61 -2.29
C PRO A 145 16.05 -7.28 -1.62
N PRO A 146 16.65 -6.87 -0.47
CA PRO A 146 16.17 -5.76 0.34
C PRO A 146 15.92 -4.45 -0.42
N LEU A 147 16.88 -4.03 -1.26
CA LEU A 147 16.72 -2.81 -2.05
C LEU A 147 15.58 -2.92 -3.09
N ARG A 148 15.41 -4.11 -3.70
CA ARG A 148 14.32 -4.36 -4.65
C ARG A 148 12.98 -4.45 -3.93
N ALA A 149 12.93 -5.04 -2.73
CA ALA A 149 11.73 -5.11 -1.89
C ALA A 149 11.23 -3.72 -1.49
N MET A 150 12.13 -2.82 -1.06
CA MET A 150 11.76 -1.43 -0.76
C MET A 150 11.23 -0.69 -1.99
N LYS A 151 11.90 -0.82 -3.14
CA LYS A 151 11.46 -0.19 -4.40
C LYS A 151 10.08 -0.70 -4.84
N ASP A 152 9.90 -2.01 -4.85
CA ASP A 152 8.64 -2.67 -5.20
C ASP A 152 7.49 -2.21 -4.28
N ALA A 153 7.74 -2.07 -2.97
CA ALA A 153 6.74 -1.55 -2.04
C ALA A 153 6.34 -0.10 -2.39
N TYR A 154 7.30 0.78 -2.68
CA TYR A 154 7.01 2.17 -3.03
C TYR A 154 6.38 2.33 -4.42
N ASP A 155 6.77 1.53 -5.40
CA ASP A 155 6.12 1.48 -6.71
C ASP A 155 4.65 1.09 -6.57
N ASP A 156 4.36 0.05 -5.77
CA ASP A 156 3.00 -0.38 -5.46
C ASP A 156 2.17 0.71 -4.75
N LEU A 157 2.77 1.40 -3.78
CA LEU A 157 2.11 2.49 -3.05
C LEU A 157 1.81 3.67 -3.97
N ARG A 158 2.76 4.08 -4.82
CA ARG A 158 2.55 5.17 -5.80
C ARG A 158 1.50 4.81 -6.84
N ALA A 159 1.59 3.63 -7.42
CA ALA A 159 0.61 3.15 -8.40
C ALA A 159 -0.80 3.11 -7.80
N HIS A 160 -0.91 2.67 -6.53
CA HIS A 160 -2.19 2.67 -5.84
C HIS A 160 -2.73 4.08 -5.62
N GLN A 161 -1.92 5.02 -5.13
CA GLN A 161 -2.34 6.42 -4.92
C GLN A 161 -2.87 7.07 -6.20
N LEU A 162 -2.17 6.89 -7.33
CA LEU A 162 -2.62 7.39 -8.62
C LEU A 162 -3.87 6.65 -9.12
N GLY A 163 -3.93 5.33 -8.89
CA GLY A 163 -5.07 4.50 -9.26
C GLY A 163 -6.36 4.90 -8.55
N ILE A 164 -6.30 5.34 -7.29
CA ILE A 164 -7.47 5.84 -6.55
C ILE A 164 -8.04 7.08 -7.22
N LEU A 165 -7.19 8.05 -7.54
CA LEU A 165 -7.60 9.30 -8.19
C LEU A 165 -8.27 9.01 -9.54
N ALA A 166 -7.65 8.17 -10.36
CA ALA A 166 -8.21 7.73 -11.63
C ALA A 166 -9.54 6.98 -11.44
N GLY A 167 -9.61 6.09 -10.45
CA GLY A 167 -10.82 5.32 -10.13
C GLY A 167 -11.98 6.19 -9.64
N MET A 168 -11.71 7.19 -8.80
CA MET A 168 -12.73 8.13 -8.33
C MET A 168 -13.29 8.96 -9.49
N ARG A 169 -12.43 9.42 -10.40
CA ARG A 169 -12.87 10.12 -11.62
C ARG A 169 -13.77 9.22 -12.47
N ALA A 170 -13.32 8.00 -12.76
CA ALA A 170 -14.09 7.04 -13.56
C ALA A 170 -15.44 6.70 -12.90
N ALA A 171 -15.47 6.54 -11.57
CA ALA A 171 -16.71 6.28 -10.83
C ALA A 171 -17.70 7.45 -10.93
N LEU A 172 -17.23 8.70 -10.88
CA LEU A 172 -18.08 9.87 -11.07
C LEU A 172 -18.63 9.93 -12.50
N GLU A 173 -17.79 9.74 -13.51
CA GLU A 173 -18.21 9.70 -14.91
C GLU A 173 -19.27 8.62 -15.16
N GLU A 174 -19.10 7.43 -14.57
CA GLU A 174 -20.07 6.33 -14.61
C GLU A 174 -21.39 6.68 -13.91
N VAL A 175 -21.33 7.31 -12.73
CA VAL A 175 -22.54 7.79 -12.04
C VAL A 175 -23.29 8.78 -12.92
N LEU A 176 -22.60 9.80 -13.46
CA LEU A 176 -23.20 10.77 -14.35
C LEU A 176 -23.85 10.07 -15.54
N ALA A 177 -23.16 9.16 -16.22
CA ALA A 177 -23.67 8.43 -17.38
C ALA A 177 -24.96 7.63 -17.10
N ARG A 178 -25.10 7.05 -15.89
CA ARG A 178 -26.33 6.35 -15.48
C ARG A 178 -27.52 7.29 -15.31
N PHE A 179 -27.27 8.55 -14.93
CA PHE A 179 -28.28 9.59 -14.82
C PHE A 179 -28.50 10.37 -16.12
N ALA A 180 -27.91 9.95 -17.24
CA ALA A 180 -28.13 10.59 -18.53
C ALA A 180 -29.60 10.54 -18.94
N PRO A 181 -30.15 11.63 -19.52
CA PRO A 181 -31.55 11.69 -19.93
C PRO A 181 -31.96 10.51 -20.82
N ASP A 182 -31.12 10.13 -21.78
CA ASP A 182 -31.38 8.99 -22.66
C ASP A 182 -31.40 7.65 -21.89
N THR A 183 -30.51 7.48 -20.91
CA THR A 183 -30.48 6.29 -20.05
C THR A 183 -31.75 6.22 -19.21
N LEU A 184 -32.19 7.33 -18.62
CA LEU A 184 -33.42 7.39 -17.82
C LEU A 184 -34.68 7.19 -18.68
N ALA A 185 -34.73 7.80 -19.87
CA ALA A 185 -35.85 7.67 -20.79
C ALA A 185 -36.08 6.20 -21.21
N ARG A 186 -35.00 5.43 -21.44
CA ARG A 186 -35.10 4.00 -21.75
C ARG A 186 -35.67 3.16 -20.59
N HIS A 187 -35.43 3.56 -19.33
CA HIS A 187 -35.97 2.87 -18.16
C HIS A 187 -37.43 3.24 -17.84
N LEU A 188 -37.93 4.34 -18.39
CA LEU A 188 -39.32 4.82 -18.23
C LEU A 188 -40.30 4.23 -19.27
N SER A 189 -39.84 3.28 -20.10
CA SER A 189 -40.59 2.74 -21.25
C SER A 189 -41.79 1.86 -20.90
N ASP A 190 -42.10 1.62 -19.61
CA ASP A 190 -43.31 0.91 -19.19
C ASP A 190 -44.42 1.93 -18.87
N PRO A 191 -45.42 2.12 -19.75
CA PRO A 191 -46.48 3.08 -19.51
C PRO A 191 -47.34 2.60 -18.34
N THR A 192 -47.44 3.40 -17.27
CA THR A 192 -48.46 3.20 -16.25
C THR A 192 -49.72 3.98 -16.63
N ALA A 193 -50.89 3.36 -16.42
CA ALA A 193 -52.21 3.91 -16.78
C ALA A 193 -52.57 5.26 -16.10
N LEU A 194 -51.68 5.82 -15.28
CA LEU A 194 -51.82 7.09 -14.55
C LEU A 194 -51.33 8.33 -15.34
N ASP A 195 -50.65 8.16 -16.48
CA ASP A 195 -50.09 9.29 -17.24
C ASP A 195 -51.11 10.13 -18.02
N SER A 196 -52.38 9.73 -18.06
CA SER A 196 -53.43 10.42 -18.83
C SER A 196 -54.04 11.66 -18.14
N LEU A 197 -53.66 11.96 -16.89
CA LEU A 197 -54.36 12.98 -16.06
C LEU A 197 -53.50 14.17 -15.60
N LEU A 198 -52.22 14.26 -15.99
CA LEU A 198 -51.33 15.36 -15.58
C LEU A 198 -51.16 16.41 -16.70
N PRO A 199 -50.98 17.71 -16.36
CA PRO A 199 -50.79 18.76 -17.37
C PRO A 199 -49.48 18.54 -18.14
N ILE A 200 -49.61 17.90 -19.31
CA ILE A 200 -48.56 17.41 -20.22
C ILE A 200 -47.49 18.47 -20.50
N ASN A 201 -47.89 19.75 -20.67
CA ASN A 201 -46.97 20.82 -21.09
C ASN A 201 -45.95 21.23 -20.02
N ARG A 202 -46.30 21.18 -18.72
CA ARG A 202 -45.39 21.59 -17.65
C ARG A 202 -44.32 20.52 -17.40
N LYS A 203 -44.69 19.24 -17.46
CA LYS A 203 -43.75 18.12 -17.33
C LYS A 203 -42.77 18.06 -18.50
N ALA A 204 -43.26 18.21 -19.74
CA ALA A 204 -42.40 18.26 -20.92
C ALA A 204 -41.36 19.38 -20.84
N LYS A 205 -41.79 20.61 -20.49
CA LYS A 205 -40.87 21.73 -20.32
C LYS A 205 -39.83 21.53 -19.20
N LEU A 206 -40.20 20.85 -18.11
CA LEU A 206 -39.27 20.51 -17.04
C LEU A 206 -38.26 19.43 -17.47
N TRP A 207 -38.67 18.51 -18.34
CA TRP A 207 -37.78 17.52 -18.94
C TRP A 207 -36.77 18.17 -19.89
N ASP A 208 -37.22 19.06 -20.77
CA ASP A 208 -36.34 19.79 -21.69
C ASP A 208 -35.28 20.61 -20.91
N LEU A 209 -35.70 21.31 -19.85
CA LEU A 209 -34.79 22.03 -18.94
C LEU A 209 -33.80 21.10 -18.23
N PHE A 210 -34.23 19.89 -17.85
CA PHE A 210 -33.34 18.91 -17.24
C PHE A 210 -32.30 18.39 -18.24
N VAL A 211 -32.69 18.10 -19.48
CA VAL A 211 -31.78 17.64 -20.54
C VAL A 211 -30.72 18.70 -20.84
N GLU A 212 -31.14 19.96 -21.00
CA GLU A 212 -30.24 21.10 -21.20
C GLU A 212 -29.26 21.24 -20.03
N ARG A 213 -29.78 21.26 -18.79
CA ARG A 213 -28.95 21.44 -17.60
C ARG A 213 -28.02 20.26 -17.32
N TYR A 214 -28.42 19.04 -17.69
CA TYR A 214 -27.59 17.85 -17.53
C TYR A 214 -26.33 17.92 -18.40
N GLY A 215 -26.45 18.41 -19.64
CA GLY A 215 -25.31 18.64 -20.53
C GLY A 215 -24.27 19.57 -19.89
N ASP A 216 -24.73 20.72 -19.38
CA ASP A 216 -23.87 21.69 -18.67
C ASP A 216 -23.18 21.04 -17.46
N VAL A 217 -23.91 20.26 -16.64
CA VAL A 217 -23.37 19.62 -15.44
C VAL A 217 -22.31 18.56 -15.79
N VAL A 218 -22.48 17.82 -16.88
CA VAL A 218 -21.49 16.82 -17.33
C VAL A 218 -20.23 17.51 -17.83
N GLU A 219 -20.35 18.58 -18.62
CA GLU A 219 -19.19 19.31 -19.11
C GLU A 219 -18.49 20.07 -17.97
N GLU A 220 -19.21 20.70 -17.05
CA GLU A 220 -18.66 21.29 -15.83
C GLU A 220 -17.95 20.24 -14.95
N ALA A 221 -18.51 19.05 -14.78
CA ALA A 221 -17.86 17.98 -14.03
C ALA A 221 -16.60 17.41 -14.71
N ARG A 222 -16.52 17.47 -16.04
CA ARG A 222 -15.38 17.00 -16.85
C ARG A 222 -14.27 18.04 -16.95
N GLU A 223 -14.63 19.29 -17.22
CA GLU A 223 -13.70 20.43 -17.32
C GLU A 223 -13.24 20.89 -15.94
N ASP A 224 -14.11 20.83 -14.93
CA ASP A 224 -13.89 21.38 -13.60
C ASP A 224 -14.01 20.34 -12.46
N PHE A 225 -13.51 19.13 -12.72
CA PHE A 225 -13.24 18.12 -11.68
C PHE A 225 -12.43 18.71 -10.50
N ASN A 226 -11.71 19.80 -10.72
CA ASN A 226 -10.94 20.50 -9.69
C ASN A 226 -11.76 21.46 -8.82
N ALA A 227 -12.83 22.10 -9.29
CA ALA A 227 -13.61 23.02 -8.44
C ALA A 227 -14.65 22.29 -7.56
N ALA A 228 -15.62 21.60 -8.16
CA ALA A 228 -16.74 21.04 -7.40
C ALA A 228 -16.35 19.77 -6.61
N PHE A 229 -15.64 18.84 -7.27
CA PHE A 229 -15.13 17.64 -6.61
C PHE A 229 -13.93 17.99 -5.71
N GLY A 230 -13.07 18.93 -6.11
CA GLY A 230 -11.94 19.38 -5.30
C GLY A 230 -12.36 19.94 -3.93
N GLU A 231 -13.44 20.71 -3.84
CA GLU A 231 -13.94 21.19 -2.54
C GLU A 231 -14.48 20.05 -1.65
N ALA A 232 -15.30 19.15 -2.21
CA ALA A 232 -15.86 18.03 -1.45
C ALA A 232 -14.76 17.06 -0.99
N PHE A 233 -13.82 16.75 -1.89
CA PHE A 233 -12.64 15.97 -1.60
C PHE A 233 -11.78 16.64 -0.52
N LEU A 234 -11.50 17.95 -0.64
CA LEU A 234 -10.70 18.69 0.33
C LEU A 234 -11.33 18.68 1.73
N ARG A 235 -12.65 18.84 1.83
CA ARG A 235 -13.37 18.73 3.11
C ARG A 235 -13.21 17.35 3.73
N ALA A 236 -13.42 16.28 2.97
CA ALA A 236 -13.27 14.91 3.44
C ALA A 236 -11.83 14.59 3.83
N TYR A 237 -10.86 15.00 3.00
CA TYR A 237 -9.43 14.85 3.26
C TYR A 237 -9.01 15.54 4.57
N GLN A 238 -9.43 16.80 4.77
CA GLN A 238 -9.13 17.55 6.00
C GLN A 238 -9.76 16.92 7.24
N ALA A 239 -10.98 16.36 7.13
CA ALA A 239 -11.61 15.64 8.23
C ALA A 239 -10.80 14.39 8.62
N GLN A 240 -10.33 13.64 7.62
CA GLN A 240 -9.53 12.44 7.85
C GLN A 240 -8.17 12.75 8.50
N ILE A 241 -7.48 13.82 8.08
CA ILE A 241 -6.24 14.26 8.74
C ILE A 241 -6.48 14.61 10.21
N LYS A 242 -7.60 15.26 10.54
CA LYS A 242 -7.92 15.61 11.93
C LYS A 242 -8.13 14.36 12.79
N LEU A 243 -8.76 13.31 12.24
CA LEU A 243 -8.95 12.03 12.93
C LEU A 243 -7.61 11.34 13.22
N LEU A 244 -6.75 11.20 12.20
CA LEU A 244 -5.43 10.59 12.35
C LEU A 244 -4.55 11.34 13.37
N ARG A 245 -4.55 12.67 13.36
CA ARG A 245 -3.84 13.48 14.37
C ARG A 245 -4.43 13.36 15.77
N ALA A 246 -5.71 13.01 15.90
CA ALA A 246 -6.34 12.76 17.20
C ALA A 246 -6.04 11.35 17.72
N GLU A 247 -5.83 10.38 16.83
CA GLU A 247 -5.36 9.03 17.16
C GLU A 247 -3.91 9.04 17.63
N GLY A 248 -2.99 9.65 16.88
CA GLY A 248 -1.58 9.71 17.28
C GLY A 248 -1.34 10.38 18.65
N ARG A 249 -2.13 11.40 19.00
CA ARG A 249 -2.06 12.05 20.33
C ARG A 249 -2.59 11.19 21.48
N ARG A 250 -3.44 10.19 21.20
CA ARG A 250 -3.96 9.26 22.21
C ARG A 250 -2.97 8.14 22.51
N ASP A 251 -2.17 7.73 21.53
CA ASP A 251 -1.13 6.71 21.70
C ASP A 251 0.13 7.26 22.40
N GLU A 252 0.30 8.58 22.44
CA GLU A 252 1.40 9.29 23.14
C GLU A 252 1.07 9.68 24.60
N SER A 253 -0.17 9.51 25.07
CA SER A 253 -0.62 9.84 26.45
C SER A 253 -0.76 8.60 27.32
#